data_AF-A0AAD5T783-F1
#
_entry.id   AF-A0AAD5T783-F1
#
_cell.length_a   1.000
_cell.length_b   1.000
_cell.length_c   1.000
_cell.angle_alpha   90.00
_cell.angle_beta   90.00
_cell.angle_gamma   90.00
#
_symmetry.space_group_name_H-M   'P 1'
#
loop_
_entity.id
_entity.type
_entity.pdbx_description
1 polymer ?
#
loop_
_entity_poly.entity_id
_entity_poly.type
_entity_poly.pdbx_seq_one_letter_code
_entity_poly.pdbx_strand_id
1 'polypeptide(L)'
;PLAAHFQKEGVEFIQFAFRWMNCLLMRELPLKSTIRMWDSYQAEGIEGLSEFHLYVCAAFLVKWSNDLKKMEFQDIIQFLQSTPTASWGDRDIELLLSEAFMWKSLFGSSPQHLKSNIS
;
A
#
# COMPACT_ATOMS: atom_id res chain seq x y z
N PRO A 1 -11.11 -9.05 5.32
CA PRO A 1 -11.64 -9.76 4.13
C PRO A 1 -10.59 -10.11 3.06
N LEU A 2 -9.79 -9.16 2.56
CA LEU A 2 -8.73 -9.44 1.56
C LEU A 2 -7.61 -10.34 2.12
N ALA A 3 -7.13 -10.08 3.33
CA ALA A 3 -6.10 -10.90 3.97
C ALA A 3 -6.52 -12.37 4.14
N ALA A 4 -7.80 -12.62 4.48
CA ALA A 4 -8.33 -13.99 4.56
C ALA A 4 -8.40 -14.67 3.18
N HIS A 5 -8.70 -13.91 2.12
CA HIS A 5 -8.62 -14.40 0.74
C HIS A 5 -7.19 -14.78 0.37
N PHE A 6 -6.20 -13.92 0.66
CA PHE A 6 -4.79 -14.22 0.42
C PHE A 6 -4.33 -15.47 1.16
N GLN A 7 -4.73 -15.63 2.42
CA GLN A 7 -4.42 -16.84 3.19
C GLN A 7 -5.04 -18.10 2.54
N LYS A 8 -6.28 -18.01 2.05
CA LYS A 8 -6.95 -19.12 1.36
C LYS A 8 -6.26 -19.50 0.05
N GLU A 9 -5.85 -18.50 -0.73
CA GLU A 9 -5.15 -18.69 -2.01
C GLU A 9 -3.64 -18.98 -1.83
N GLY A 10 -3.12 -19.03 -0.61
CA GLY A 10 -1.70 -19.29 -0.34
C GLY A 10 -0.76 -18.14 -0.73
N VAL A 11 -1.27 -16.91 -0.81
CA VAL A 11 -0.49 -15.71 -1.12
C VAL A 11 0.16 -15.17 0.15
N GLU A 12 1.49 -15.05 0.14
CA GLU A 12 2.25 -14.41 1.20
C GLU A 12 2.61 -12.98 0.82
N PHE A 13 2.46 -12.02 1.74
CA PHE A 13 2.75 -10.61 1.49
C PHE A 13 4.17 -10.38 0.96
N ILE A 14 5.15 -11.18 1.40
CA ILE A 14 6.54 -11.05 0.98
C ILE A 14 6.73 -11.20 -0.54
N GLN A 15 5.88 -11.97 -1.22
CA GLN A 15 5.97 -12.28 -2.65
C GLN A 15 5.77 -11.04 -3.55
N PHE A 16 5.12 -9.99 -3.04
CA PHE A 16 4.95 -8.73 -3.76
C PHE A 16 5.44 -7.52 -2.96
N ALA A 17 5.19 -7.47 -1.65
CA ALA A 17 5.44 -6.30 -0.82
C ALA A 17 6.94 -6.02 -0.61
N PHE A 18 7.81 -7.04 -0.70
CA PHE A 18 9.27 -6.80 -0.61
C PHE A 18 9.76 -5.80 -1.66
N ARG A 19 9.27 -5.94 -2.90
CA ARG A 19 9.61 -5.02 -3.99
C ARG A 19 9.00 -3.64 -3.76
N TRP A 20 7.78 -3.59 -3.26
CA TRP A 20 7.11 -2.32 -2.96
C TRP A 20 7.88 -1.52 -1.92
N MET A 21 8.26 -2.15 -0.80
CA MET A 21 8.97 -1.50 0.29
C MET A 21 10.40 -1.10 -0.09
N ASN A 22 11.15 -1.97 -0.79
CA ASN A 22 12.54 -1.67 -1.16
C ASN A 22 12.66 -0.64 -2.28
N CYS A 23 11.70 -0.63 -3.20
CA CYS A 23 11.73 0.27 -4.35
C CYS A 23 10.78 1.45 -4.21
N LEU A 24 10.20 1.67 -3.02
CA LEU A 24 9.25 2.74 -2.73
C LEU A 24 8.17 2.89 -3.83
N LEU A 25 7.57 1.76 -4.24
CA LEU A 25 6.60 1.64 -5.34
C LEU A 25 7.04 2.16 -6.73
N MET A 26 8.30 2.53 -6.95
CA MET A 26 8.79 3.04 -8.25
C MET A 26 8.64 2.04 -9.41
N ARG A 27 8.49 0.75 -9.09
CA ARG A 27 8.29 -0.33 -10.07
C ARG A 27 6.83 -0.52 -10.45
N GLU A 28 5.91 0.02 -9.65
CA GLU A 28 4.47 -0.14 -9.81
C GLU A 28 3.78 1.14 -10.24
N LEU A 29 4.50 2.27 -10.30
CA LEU A 29 3.96 3.58 -10.67
C LEU A 29 4.76 4.20 -11.81
N PRO A 30 4.15 5.04 -12.66
CA PRO A 30 4.89 5.84 -13.63
C PRO A 30 5.90 6.76 -12.94
N LEU A 31 7.06 6.99 -13.57
CA LEU A 31 8.15 7.79 -12.97
C LEU A 31 7.70 9.16 -12.46
N LYS A 32 6.85 9.88 -13.21
CA LYS A 32 6.33 11.20 -12.80
C LYS A 32 5.52 11.11 -11.50
N SER A 33 4.68 10.09 -11.40
CA SER A 33 3.84 9.80 -10.25
C SER A 33 4.68 9.41 -9.03
N THR A 34 5.74 8.63 -9.23
CA THR A 34 6.73 8.29 -8.19
C THR A 34 7.43 9.53 -7.64
N ILE A 35 7.91 10.43 -8.51
CA ILE A 35 8.60 11.66 -8.10
C ILE A 35 7.67 12.51 -7.22
N ARG A 36 6.41 12.72 -7.64
CA ARG A 36 5.43 13.50 -6.88
C ARG A 36 5.10 12.88 -5.52
N MET A 37 5.02 11.54 -5.45
CA MET A 37 4.85 10.83 -4.19
C MET A 37 6.04 11.07 -3.26
N TRP A 38 7.27 11.03 -3.80
CA TRP A 38 8.49 11.28 -3.04
C TRP A 38 8.63 12.73 -2.58
N ASP A 39 8.09 13.71 -3.32
CA ASP A 39 8.02 15.11 -2.85
C ASP A 39 7.18 15.22 -1.57
N SER A 40 6.07 14.48 -1.50
CA SER A 40 5.21 14.44 -0.31
C SER A 40 5.92 13.75 0.87
N TYR A 41 6.72 12.72 0.58
CA TYR A 41 7.54 12.06 1.60
C TYR A 41 8.62 12.97 2.18
N GLN A 42 9.27 13.79 1.33
CA GLN A 42 10.25 14.77 1.80
C GLN A 42 9.62 15.83 2.70
N ALA A 43 8.36 16.20 2.45
CA ALA A 43 7.62 17.15 3.29
C ALA A 43 7.26 16.60 4.69
N GLU A 44 7.02 15.29 4.82
CA GLU A 44 6.74 14.61 6.10
C GLU A 44 7.99 14.36 6.97
N GLY A 45 9.20 14.47 6.39
CA GLY A 45 10.47 14.23 7.07
C GLY A 45 10.95 12.76 7.08
N ILE A 46 12.26 12.55 7.27
CA ILE A 46 12.93 11.25 7.10
C ILE A 46 12.40 10.18 8.07
N GLU A 47 12.07 10.55 9.30
CA GLU A 47 11.54 9.62 10.32
C GLU A 47 10.10 9.17 10.01
N GLY A 48 9.33 10.01 9.29
CA GLY A 48 7.97 9.70 8.87
C GLY A 48 7.88 8.87 7.58
N LEU A 49 8.98 8.71 6.84
CA LEU A 49 9.01 8.05 5.53
C LEU A 49 8.58 6.58 5.61
N SER A 50 9.20 5.78 6.48
CA SER A 50 8.95 4.34 6.55
C SER A 50 7.55 4.02 7.08
N GLU A 51 7.10 4.77 8.09
CA GLU A 51 5.76 4.66 8.63
C GLU A 51 4.71 5.09 7.58
N PHE A 52 4.89 6.25 6.94
CA PHE A 52 3.94 6.73 5.95
C PHE A 52 3.91 5.85 4.71
N HIS A 53 5.06 5.35 4.25
CA HIS A 53 5.14 4.44 3.11
C HIS A 53 4.38 3.13 3.35
N LEU A 54 4.38 2.62 4.59
CA LEU A 54 3.56 1.45 4.95
C LEU A 54 2.07 1.72 4.71
N TYR A 55 1.56 2.88 5.12
CA TYR A 55 0.18 3.28 4.88
C TYR A 55 -0.11 3.49 3.39
N VAL A 56 0.84 4.03 2.63
CA VAL A 56 0.71 4.17 1.16
C VAL A 56 0.63 2.80 0.48
N CYS A 57 1.48 1.84 0.84
CA CYS A 57 1.43 0.47 0.33
C CYS A 57 0.11 -0.22 0.69
N ALA A 58 -0.41 0.00 1.90
CA ALA A 58 -1.70 -0.52 2.31
C ALA A 58 -2.84 0.10 1.48
N ALA A 59 -2.85 1.43 1.31
CA ALA A 59 -3.87 2.14 0.52
C ALA A 59 -3.85 1.65 -0.93
N PHE A 60 -2.66 1.49 -1.49
CA PHE A 60 -2.44 0.96 -2.83
C PHE A 60 -3.01 -0.45 -2.99
N LEU A 61 -2.78 -1.35 -2.02
CA LEU A 61 -3.31 -2.70 -2.05
C LEU A 61 -4.85 -2.72 -1.97
N VAL A 62 -5.43 -1.91 -1.09
CA VAL A 62 -6.88 -1.89 -0.86
C VAL A 62 -7.63 -1.30 -2.05
N LYS A 63 -7.03 -0.38 -2.81
CA LYS A 63 -7.59 0.15 -4.06
C LYS A 63 -8.01 -0.97 -5.02
N TRP A 64 -7.27 -2.08 -5.02
CA TRP A 64 -7.51 -3.25 -5.87
C TRP A 64 -8.25 -4.39 -5.16
N SER A 65 -8.70 -4.19 -3.92
CA SER A 65 -9.25 -5.26 -3.07
C SER A 65 -10.44 -5.99 -3.70
N ASN A 66 -11.29 -5.29 -4.44
CA ASN A 66 -12.48 -5.87 -5.06
C ASN A 66 -12.14 -6.79 -6.23
N ASP A 67 -11.07 -6.51 -6.96
CA ASP A 67 -10.61 -7.32 -8.08
C ASP A 67 -9.79 -8.49 -7.58
N LEU A 68 -8.87 -8.26 -6.63
CA LEU A 68 -8.02 -9.28 -6.03
C LEU A 68 -8.82 -10.41 -5.34
N LYS A 69 -9.98 -10.10 -4.75
CA LYS A 69 -10.86 -11.12 -4.14
C LYS A 69 -11.50 -12.08 -5.14
N LYS A 70 -11.43 -11.78 -6.44
CA LYS A 70 -11.99 -12.61 -7.52
C LYS A 70 -10.92 -13.39 -8.27
N MET A 71 -9.66 -13.24 -7.88
CA MET A 71 -8.48 -13.84 -8.51
C MET A 71 -7.98 -15.02 -7.69
N GLU A 72 -7.42 -16.02 -8.37
CA GLU A 72 -6.68 -17.13 -7.75
C GLU A 72 -5.19 -16.75 -7.61
N PHE A 73 -4.41 -17.58 -6.91
CA PHE A 73 -3.00 -17.34 -6.58
C PHE A 73 -2.19 -16.71 -7.73
N GLN A 74 -2.15 -17.34 -8.89
CA GLN A 74 -1.31 -16.91 -10.01
C GLN A 74 -1.71 -15.52 -10.52
N ASP A 75 -3.01 -15.27 -10.65
CA ASP A 75 -3.54 -13.99 -11.12
C ASP A 75 -3.27 -12.87 -10.11
N ILE A 76 -3.37 -13.16 -8.81
CA ILE A 76 -3.03 -12.20 -7.74
C ILE A 76 -1.57 -11.76 -7.87
N ILE A 77 -0.64 -12.72 -7.97
CA ILE A 77 0.80 -12.41 -8.05
C ILE A 77 1.09 -11.60 -9.30
N GLN A 78 0.57 -12.02 -10.46
CA GLN A 78 0.79 -11.31 -11.72
C GLN A 78 0.21 -9.89 -11.68
N PHE A 79 -1.00 -9.72 -11.14
CA PHE A 79 -1.64 -8.42 -11.00
C PHE A 79 -0.86 -7.49 -10.08
N LEU A 80 -0.48 -7.95 -8.89
CA LEU A 80 0.26 -7.15 -7.91
C LEU A 80 1.68 -6.80 -8.37
N GLN A 81 2.24 -7.57 -9.31
CA GLN A 81 3.52 -7.29 -9.92
C GLN A 81 3.45 -6.43 -11.19
N SER A 82 2.26 -6.14 -11.70
CA SER A 82 2.05 -5.36 -12.94
C SER A 82 0.69 -4.65 -12.89
N THR A 83 0.50 -3.86 -11.84
CA THR A 83 -0.76 -3.13 -11.63
C THR A 83 -1.04 -2.14 -12.77
N PRO A 84 -2.32 -1.89 -13.12
CA PRO A 84 -2.68 -1.03 -14.25
C PRO A 84 -2.60 0.45 -13.89
N THR A 85 -1.39 0.93 -13.60
CA THR A 85 -1.09 2.30 -13.15
C THR A 85 -0.48 3.18 -14.25
N ALA A 86 -0.28 2.63 -15.45
CA ALA A 86 0.38 3.34 -16.55
C ALA A 86 -0.28 4.69 -16.90
N SER A 87 -1.58 4.83 -16.71
CA SER A 87 -2.35 6.05 -16.96
C SER A 87 -2.51 6.96 -15.74
N TRP A 88 -1.91 6.61 -14.59
CA TRP A 88 -2.06 7.41 -13.37
C TRP A 88 -1.38 8.76 -13.52
N GLY A 89 -2.11 9.80 -13.12
CA GLY A 89 -1.63 11.17 -13.05
C GLY A 89 -1.53 11.68 -11.63
N ASP A 90 -1.33 12.99 -11.51
CA ASP A 90 -1.16 13.69 -10.24
C ASP A 90 -2.34 13.49 -9.29
N ARG A 91 -3.57 13.49 -9.83
CA ARG A 91 -4.79 13.31 -9.06
C ARG A 91 -4.92 11.92 -8.43
N ASP A 92 -4.47 10.88 -9.13
CA ASP A 92 -4.49 9.51 -8.61
C ASP A 92 -3.52 9.37 -7.43
N ILE A 93 -2.35 10.00 -7.54
CA ILE A 93 -1.35 10.04 -6.47
C ILE A 93 -1.82 10.86 -5.29
N GLU A 94 -2.43 12.02 -5.52
CA GLU A 94 -3.01 12.85 -4.46
C GLU A 94 -4.09 12.09 -3.68
N LEU A 95 -4.96 11.34 -4.38
CA LEU A 95 -5.98 10.51 -3.74
C LEU A 95 -5.34 9.39 -2.91
N LEU A 96 -4.36 8.67 -3.48
CA LEU A 96 -3.65 7.61 -2.77
C LEU A 96 -2.97 8.12 -1.50
N LEU A 97 -2.29 9.26 -1.58
CA LEU A 97 -1.62 9.89 -0.45
C LEU A 97 -2.62 10.36 0.60
N SER A 98 -3.76 10.91 0.19
CA SER A 98 -4.83 11.34 1.09
C SER A 98 -5.44 10.17 1.86
N GLU A 99 -5.70 9.04 1.19
CA GLU A 99 -6.18 7.81 1.82
C GLU A 99 -5.16 7.27 2.83
N ALA A 100 -3.89 7.23 2.45
CA ALA A 100 -2.80 6.81 3.32
C ALA A 100 -2.66 7.72 4.56
N PHE A 101 -2.77 9.03 4.38
CA PHE A 101 -2.70 9.99 5.48
C PHE A 101 -3.86 9.79 6.47
N MET A 102 -5.08 9.63 5.96
CA MET A 102 -6.24 9.31 6.80
C MET A 102 -6.01 8.07 7.65
N TRP A 103 -5.45 7.00 7.08
CA TRP A 103 -5.17 5.78 7.82
C TRP A 103 -4.04 5.96 8.82
N LYS A 104 -2.98 6.68 8.47
CA LYS A 104 -1.92 7.07 9.41
C LYS A 104 -2.50 7.85 10.59
N SER A 105 -3.41 8.79 10.37
CA SER A 105 -4.04 9.55 11.46
C SER A 105 -4.93 8.65 12.34
N LEU A 106 -5.73 7.76 11.76
CA LEU A 106 -6.64 6.88 12.50
C LEU A 106 -5.88 5.82 13.33
N PHE A 107 -4.85 5.20 12.74
CA PHE A 107 -4.16 4.05 13.34
C PHE A 107 -2.83 4.45 14.00
N GLY A 108 -2.12 5.46 13.51
CA GLY A 108 -0.88 5.98 14.10
C GLY A 108 -1.10 6.81 15.37
N SER A 109 -2.28 7.42 15.53
CA SER A 109 -2.65 8.14 16.77
C SER A 109 -3.36 7.26 17.81
N SER A 110 -3.42 5.94 17.61
CA SER A 110 -4.13 4.99 18.48
C SER A 110 -3.19 4.14 19.37
N PRO A 111 -2.72 4.64 20.54
CA PRO A 111 -1.95 3.83 21.49
C PRO A 111 -2.81 2.93 22.42
N GLN A 112 -4.05 2.57 22.09
CA GLN A 112 -4.96 1.87 23.04
C GLN A 112 -5.56 0.51 22.61
N HIS A 113 -5.36 0.00 21.39
CA HIS A 113 -5.94 -1.30 20.99
C HIS A 113 -5.00 -2.52 21.08
N LEU A 114 -3.73 -2.33 21.47
CA LEU A 114 -2.80 -3.44 21.77
C LEU A 114 -2.76 -3.83 23.27
N LYS A 115 -3.64 -3.26 24.11
CA LYS A 115 -3.74 -3.60 25.55
C LYS A 115 -5.11 -4.11 25.98
N SER A 116 -5.73 -4.97 25.19
CA SER A 116 -6.85 -5.80 25.67
C SER A 116 -6.61 -7.25 25.32
N ASN A 117 -6.34 -8.05 26.37
CA ASN A 117 -6.32 -9.52 26.45
C ASN A 117 -4.94 -10.20 26.56
N ILE A 118 -4.07 -9.71 27.45
CA ILE A 118 -3.29 -10.61 28.31
C ILE A 118 -3.54 -10.20 29.77
N SER A 119 -4.52 -10.86 30.38
CA SER A 119 -4.61 -11.18 31.81
C SER A 119 -5.82 -12.08 32.02
#